data_AF-A0A8R1EEC0-F1
#
_entry.id   AF-A0A8R1EEC0-F1
#
_cell.length_a   1.000
_cell.length_b   1.000
_cell.length_c   1.000
_cell.angle_alpha   90.00
_cell.angle_beta   90.00
_cell.angle_gamma   90.00
#
_symmetry.space_group_name_H-M   'P 1'
#
loop_
_entity.id
_entity.type
_entity.pdbx_description
1 polymer ?
#
loop_
_entity_poly.entity_id
_entity_poly.type
_entity_poly.pdbx_seq_one_letter_code
_entity_poly.pdbx_strand_id
1 'polypeptide(L)'
;MGRAGHLTLADQSKLDVMRQTGSSLHEMSRHVKKSRSSIRRYLSDPVNYGQKHKEYSGRKERLVSVIKETSSEPLPTLRKVSTKSRRRLDSMSAFFVFFFRNRRRSHTFQQDNAAINSSNFTKNYRQQYNNIQAFKTAVQREWDSISVDEPKKLVATRPNRVVEVIQKNCGETSR
;
A
#
# COMPACT_ATOMS: atom_id res chain seq x y z
N MET A 1 -24.60 -7.92 14.38
CA MET A 1 -24.40 -6.90 15.44
C MET A 1 -24.02 -5.57 14.79
N GLY A 2 -24.79 -4.50 15.02
CA GLY A 2 -24.54 -3.18 14.42
C GLY A 2 -23.28 -2.51 14.99
N ARG A 3 -22.58 -1.71 14.19
CA ARG A 3 -21.43 -0.93 14.66
C ARG A 3 -21.90 0.24 15.51
N ALA A 4 -21.26 0.46 16.66
CA ALA A 4 -21.59 1.59 17.53
C ALA A 4 -21.32 2.93 16.83
N GLY A 5 -22.26 3.86 16.97
CA GLY A 5 -22.14 5.22 16.44
C GLY A 5 -21.07 6.05 17.15
N HIS A 6 -20.68 7.15 16.51
CA HIS A 6 -19.72 8.11 17.05
C HIS A 6 -20.23 8.78 18.35
N LEU A 7 -19.35 9.48 19.08
CA LEU A 7 -19.80 10.35 20.19
C LEU A 7 -20.53 11.54 19.59
N THR A 8 -21.68 11.88 20.16
CA THR A 8 -22.41 13.10 19.81
C THR A 8 -21.77 14.31 20.47
N LEU A 9 -22.09 15.53 20.02
CA LEU A 9 -21.58 16.76 20.64
C LEU A 9 -21.98 16.87 22.12
N ALA A 10 -23.19 16.43 22.47
CA ALA A 10 -23.65 16.40 23.86
C ALA A 10 -22.88 15.37 24.71
N ASP A 11 -22.52 14.23 24.13
CA ASP A 11 -21.66 13.25 24.79
C ASP A 11 -20.26 13.84 25.05
N GLN A 12 -19.70 14.55 24.06
CA GLN A 12 -18.39 15.18 24.14
C GLN A 12 -18.33 16.26 25.20
N SER A 13 -19.29 17.19 25.20
CA SER A 13 -19.33 18.26 26.21
C SER A 13 -19.46 17.70 27.63
N LYS A 14 -20.25 16.63 27.80
CA LYS A 14 -20.36 15.93 29.09
C LYS A 14 -19.03 15.31 29.50
N LEU A 15 -18.29 14.70 28.58
CA LEU A 15 -16.96 14.13 28.85
C LEU A 15 -15.93 15.19 29.21
N ASP A 16 -16.00 16.38 28.62
CA ASP A 16 -15.08 17.48 28.93
C ASP A 16 -15.27 17.98 30.36
N VAL A 17 -16.53 18.16 30.79
CA VAL A 17 -16.85 18.49 32.19
C VAL A 17 -16.37 17.38 33.13
N MET A 18 -16.63 16.12 32.79
CA MET A 18 -16.21 14.98 33.62
C MET A 18 -14.68 14.81 33.70
N ARG A 19 -13.94 15.26 32.67
CA ARG A 19 -12.48 15.28 32.68
C ARG A 19 -11.96 16.32 33.66
N GLN A 20 -12.58 17.50 33.70
CA GLN A 20 -12.22 18.57 34.64
C GLN A 20 -12.47 18.16 36.10
N THR A 21 -13.53 17.38 36.35
CA THR A 21 -13.83 16.86 37.70
C THR A 21 -13.02 15.63 38.10
N GLY A 22 -12.08 15.18 37.25
CA GLY A 22 -11.24 14.01 37.55
C GLY A 22 -11.99 12.68 37.55
N SER A 23 -13.15 12.60 36.90
CA SER A 23 -13.97 11.38 36.88
C SER A 23 -13.24 10.23 36.15
N SER A 24 -13.42 9.01 36.64
CA SER A 24 -12.82 7.83 36.00
C SER A 24 -13.48 7.52 34.64
N LEU A 25 -12.75 6.84 33.74
CA LEU A 25 -13.30 6.35 32.46
C LEU A 25 -14.52 5.43 32.66
N HIS A 26 -14.58 4.72 33.79
CA HIS A 26 -15.69 3.84 34.11
C HIS A 26 -16.97 4.64 34.40
N GLU A 27 -16.86 5.69 35.20
CA GLU A 27 -17.99 6.58 35.48
C GLU A 27 -18.43 7.34 34.24
N MET A 28 -17.49 7.83 33.43
CA MET A 28 -17.78 8.45 32.12
C MET A 28 -18.60 7.53 31.21
N SER A 29 -18.25 6.25 31.17
CA SER A 29 -18.96 5.25 30.37
C SER A 29 -20.39 5.04 30.84
N ARG A 30 -20.64 5.04 32.16
CA ARG A 30 -21.99 4.91 32.74
C ARG A 30 -22.87 6.10 32.37
N HIS A 31 -22.32 7.31 32.45
CA HIS A 31 -23.06 8.54 32.20
C HIS A 31 -23.37 8.81 30.73
N VAL A 32 -22.48 8.42 29.82
CA VAL A 32 -22.60 8.66 28.37
C VAL A 32 -23.16 7.43 27.65
N LYS A 33 -23.22 6.27 28.31
CA LYS A 33 -23.63 4.97 27.73
C LYS A 33 -22.83 4.60 26.48
N LYS A 34 -21.53 4.93 26.49
CA LYS A 34 -20.59 4.65 25.39
C LYS A 34 -19.43 3.83 25.89
N SER A 35 -18.77 3.12 24.97
CA SER A 35 -17.64 2.27 25.32
C SER A 35 -16.49 3.09 25.91
N ARG A 36 -15.81 2.55 26.93
CA ARG A 36 -14.60 3.15 27.51
C ARG A 36 -13.52 3.42 26.46
N SER A 37 -13.43 2.59 25.41
CA SER A 37 -12.47 2.75 24.31
C SER A 37 -12.78 3.96 23.43
N SER A 38 -14.05 4.19 23.11
CA SER A 38 -14.50 5.38 22.37
C SER A 38 -14.20 6.66 23.16
N ILE A 39 -14.50 6.65 24.46
CA ILE A 39 -14.24 7.76 25.37
C ILE A 39 -12.73 8.03 25.47
N ARG A 40 -11.91 6.99 25.65
CA ARG A 40 -10.46 7.13 25.72
C ARG A 40 -9.87 7.72 24.44
N ARG A 41 -10.36 7.30 23.27
CA ARG A 41 -9.93 7.86 21.97
C ARG A 41 -10.24 9.35 21.88
N TYR A 42 -11.42 9.78 22.30
CA TYR A 42 -11.78 11.20 22.35
C TYR A 42 -10.90 11.99 23.30
N LEU A 43 -10.73 11.52 24.54
CA LEU A 43 -9.95 12.26 25.55
C LEU A 43 -8.46 12.38 25.19
N SER A 44 -7.93 11.43 24.42
CA SER A 44 -6.53 11.45 23.95
C SER A 44 -6.30 12.54 22.90
N ASP A 45 -7.25 12.74 21.99
CA ASP A 45 -7.17 13.75 20.93
C ASP A 45 -8.59 14.27 20.61
N PRO A 46 -9.09 15.26 21.38
CA PRO A 46 -10.46 15.75 21.21
C PRO A 46 -10.62 16.57 19.92
N VAL A 47 -9.56 17.23 19.46
CA VAL A 47 -9.57 18.13 18.30
C VAL A 47 -9.72 17.34 16.99
N ASN A 48 -9.03 16.20 16.89
CA ASN A 48 -9.05 15.35 15.70
C ASN A 48 -10.06 14.19 15.79
N TYR A 49 -10.88 14.13 16.84
CA TYR A 49 -11.76 13.00 17.07
C TYR A 49 -12.83 12.85 15.98
N GLY A 50 -12.78 11.74 15.24
CA GLY A 50 -13.75 11.44 14.18
C GLY A 50 -13.45 12.07 12.83
N GLN A 51 -12.37 12.83 12.70
CA GLN A 51 -11.93 13.31 11.41
C GLN A 51 -11.43 12.12 10.56
N LYS A 52 -11.95 12.01 9.34
CA LYS A 52 -11.50 11.00 8.38
C LYS A 52 -10.36 11.58 7.56
N HIS A 53 -9.20 10.94 7.61
CA HIS A 53 -8.10 11.28 6.71
C HIS A 53 -8.54 11.03 5.25
N LYS A 54 -8.25 11.99 4.36
CA LYS A 54 -8.62 11.92 2.93
C LYS A 54 -7.96 10.75 2.18
N GLU A 55 -6.96 10.11 2.78
CA GLU A 55 -6.23 8.98 2.24
C GLU A 55 -7.02 7.66 2.23
N TYR A 56 -8.14 7.60 2.94
CA TYR A 56 -9.05 6.46 2.85
C TYR A 56 -9.84 6.53 1.53
N SER A 57 -9.19 6.11 0.44
CA SER A 57 -9.85 5.79 -0.83
C SER A 57 -10.97 4.79 -0.54
N GLY A 58 -12.21 5.26 -0.65
CA GLY A 58 -13.39 4.41 -0.54
C GLY A 58 -13.41 3.31 -1.61
N ARG A 59 -14.47 2.50 -1.59
CA ARG A 59 -14.70 1.51 -2.62
C ARG A 59 -14.77 2.21 -3.98
N LYS A 60 -13.85 1.87 -4.89
CA LYS A 60 -13.85 2.39 -6.26
C LYS A 60 -15.16 2.01 -6.92
N GLU A 61 -15.85 3.00 -7.50
CA GLU A 61 -17.05 2.78 -8.27
C GLU A 61 -16.72 1.94 -9.51
N ARG A 62 -17.58 0.96 -9.81
CA ARG A 62 -17.47 0.21 -11.06
C ARG A 62 -18.16 1.03 -12.14
N LEU A 63 -17.42 1.45 -13.15
CA LEU A 63 -17.98 2.00 -14.39
C LEU A 63 -18.75 0.89 -15.09
N VAL A 64 -20.08 0.93 -15.00
CA VAL A 64 -20.96 0.09 -15.83
C VAL A 64 -21.28 0.93 -17.06
N SER A 65 -20.81 0.51 -18.23
CA SER A 65 -21.28 1.03 -19.51
C SER A 65 -22.68 0.48 -19.74
N VAL A 66 -23.70 1.19 -19.27
CA VAL A 66 -25.08 0.96 -19.70
C VAL A 66 -25.17 1.52 -21.11
N ILE A 67 -25.04 0.65 -22.11
CA ILE A 67 -25.37 0.96 -23.50
C ILE A 67 -26.88 1.18 -23.52
N LYS A 68 -27.30 2.45 -23.52
CA LYS A 68 -28.64 2.82 -23.96
C LYS A 68 -28.54 3.00 -25.47
N GLU A 69 -29.01 2.00 -26.21
CA GLU A 69 -29.39 2.21 -27.60
C GLU A 69 -30.63 3.10 -27.61
N THR A 70 -30.48 4.34 -28.06
CA THR A 70 -31.57 5.14 -28.61
C THR A 70 -30.97 6.26 -29.43
N SER A 71 -31.00 6.05 -30.75
CA SER A 71 -31.29 7.02 -31.80
C SER A 71 -30.86 8.50 -31.64
N SER A 72 -30.09 8.93 -32.65
CA SER A 72 -30.04 10.26 -33.31
C SER A 72 -29.49 11.49 -32.55
N GLU A 73 -28.18 11.75 -32.76
CA GLU A 73 -27.44 13.00 -33.17
C GLU A 73 -27.87 14.42 -32.69
N PRO A 74 -27.00 15.48 -32.68
CA PRO A 74 -25.55 15.56 -32.93
C PRO A 74 -24.71 16.34 -31.89
N LEU A 75 -23.38 16.25 -32.07
CA LEU A 75 -22.23 16.83 -31.35
C LEU A 75 -22.21 18.37 -31.15
N PRO A 76 -21.37 18.86 -30.20
CA PRO A 76 -20.53 20.03 -30.49
C PRO A 76 -19.02 19.70 -30.42
N THR A 77 -18.39 19.85 -31.57
CA THR A 77 -17.10 20.51 -31.83
C THR A 77 -15.87 20.05 -31.04
N LEU A 78 -15.15 19.12 -31.66
CA LEU A 78 -13.77 18.70 -31.36
C LEU A 78 -12.77 19.87 -31.39
N ARG A 79 -12.24 20.29 -30.23
CA ARG A 79 -10.92 20.92 -30.16
C ARG A 79 -9.84 19.84 -30.22
N LYS A 80 -9.12 19.82 -31.34
CA LYS A 80 -7.90 19.03 -31.52
C LYS A 80 -6.81 19.55 -30.58
N VAL A 81 -6.40 18.74 -29.61
CA VAL A 81 -5.06 18.86 -29.00
C VAL A 81 -4.33 17.54 -29.20
N SER A 82 -3.22 17.65 -29.92
CA SER A 82 -2.32 16.62 -30.39
C SER A 82 -1.85 15.66 -29.29
N THR A 83 -2.15 14.36 -29.41
CA THR A 83 -1.48 13.28 -28.67
C THR A 83 -0.59 12.48 -29.62
N LYS A 84 0.50 13.11 -30.08
CA LYS A 84 1.60 12.38 -30.72
C LYS A 84 2.50 11.80 -29.63
N SER A 85 2.80 10.50 -29.77
CA SER A 85 3.80 9.73 -29.02
C SER A 85 3.38 9.10 -27.68
N ARG A 86 2.67 7.96 -27.75
CA ARG A 86 2.79 6.89 -26.75
C ARG A 86 2.61 5.47 -27.31
N ARG A 87 3.06 5.23 -28.55
CA ARG A 87 3.19 3.88 -29.10
C ARG A 87 4.61 3.37 -28.93
N ARG A 88 4.99 2.88 -27.74
CA ARG A 88 6.21 2.05 -27.58
C ARG A 88 6.34 1.27 -26.27
N LEU A 89 5.24 0.94 -25.58
CA LEU A 89 5.31 0.14 -24.34
C LEU A 89 4.45 -1.13 -24.34
N ASP A 90 3.80 -1.48 -25.46
CA ASP A 90 2.96 -2.69 -25.53
C ASP A 90 3.71 -3.95 -25.99
N SER A 91 4.97 -3.85 -26.42
CA SER A 91 5.70 -5.03 -26.95
C SER A 91 6.48 -5.83 -25.88
N MET A 92 6.52 -5.38 -24.62
CA MET A 92 7.22 -6.11 -23.54
C MET A 92 6.27 -6.88 -22.61
N SER A 93 4.96 -6.65 -22.69
CA SER A 93 3.97 -7.37 -21.86
C SER A 93 3.68 -8.78 -22.40
N ALA A 94 3.86 -9.01 -23.71
CA ALA A 94 3.53 -10.28 -24.35
C ALA A 94 4.48 -11.44 -23.99
N PHE A 95 5.72 -11.16 -23.59
CA PHE A 95 6.71 -12.20 -23.26
C PHE A 95 6.46 -12.87 -21.90
N PHE A 96 5.82 -12.19 -20.95
CA PHE A 96 5.63 -12.69 -19.59
C PHE A 96 4.36 -13.55 -19.41
N VAL A 97 3.46 -13.58 -20.40
CA VAL A 97 2.15 -14.24 -20.25
C VAL A 97 2.23 -15.76 -20.41
N PHE A 98 3.24 -16.29 -21.11
CA PHE A 98 3.31 -17.73 -21.37
C PHE A 98 3.60 -18.57 -20.11
N PHE A 99 4.39 -18.05 -19.18
CA PHE A 99 4.75 -18.78 -17.95
C PHE A 99 3.61 -18.91 -16.92
N PHE A 100 2.56 -18.09 -17.03
CA PHE A 100 1.47 -18.02 -16.04
C PHE A 100 0.12 -18.54 -16.55
N ARG A 101 0.05 -19.09 -17.78
CA ARG A 101 -1.25 -19.42 -18.39
C ARG A 101 -1.75 -20.84 -18.13
N ASN A 102 -0.99 -21.68 -17.42
CA ASN A 102 -1.37 -23.05 -17.07
C ASN A 102 -1.21 -23.33 -15.57
N ARG A 103 -2.15 -22.84 -14.75
CA ARG A 103 -2.35 -23.37 -13.38
C ARG A 103 -3.80 -23.18 -12.93
N ARG A 104 -4.74 -23.83 -13.62
CA ARG A 104 -6.11 -23.94 -13.12
C ARG A 104 -6.15 -24.97 -11.99
N ARG A 105 -6.62 -24.51 -10.83
CA ARG A 105 -7.28 -25.26 -9.74
C ARG A 105 -6.49 -26.42 -9.10
N SER A 106 -5.80 -26.10 -8.01
CA SER A 106 -5.98 -26.73 -6.69
C SER A 106 -4.84 -26.31 -5.75
N HIS A 107 -4.72 -25.01 -5.46
CA HIS A 107 -3.89 -24.59 -4.35
C HIS A 107 -4.68 -23.55 -3.59
N THR A 108 -5.41 -23.99 -2.57
CA THR A 108 -5.73 -23.09 -1.46
C THR A 108 -4.42 -22.47 -1.05
N PHE A 109 -4.28 -21.17 -1.27
CA PHE A 109 -3.16 -20.42 -0.74
C PHE A 109 -3.30 -20.47 0.78
N GLN A 110 -2.76 -21.52 1.39
CA GLN A 110 -2.40 -21.48 2.79
C GLN A 110 -1.38 -20.35 2.86
N GLN A 111 -1.81 -19.24 3.44
CA GLN A 111 -0.85 -18.38 4.11
C GLN A 111 -0.31 -19.23 5.24
N ASP A 112 0.70 -20.03 4.94
CA ASP A 112 1.48 -20.69 5.97
C ASP A 112 1.91 -19.55 6.89
N ASN A 113 1.44 -19.63 8.14
CA ASN A 113 2.03 -18.92 9.25
C ASN A 113 3.43 -19.51 9.44
N ALA A 114 4.31 -19.35 8.43
CA ALA A 114 5.71 -19.65 8.53
C ALA A 114 6.21 -18.80 9.69
N ALA A 115 6.84 -19.44 10.68
CA ALA A 115 7.54 -18.72 11.73
C ALA A 115 8.39 -17.65 11.03
N ILE A 116 8.17 -16.37 11.39
CA ILE A 116 8.95 -15.27 10.84
C ILE A 116 10.40 -15.56 11.22
N ASN A 117 11.16 -16.16 10.31
CA ASN A 117 12.57 -16.41 10.50
C ASN A 117 13.25 -15.05 10.36
N SER A 118 13.32 -14.35 11.49
CA SER A 118 13.96 -13.05 11.59
C SER A 118 15.47 -13.28 11.64
N SER A 119 16.09 -13.25 10.47
CA SER A 119 17.54 -13.36 10.34
C SER A 119 18.22 -12.24 11.12
N ASN A 120 19.36 -12.54 11.76
CA ASN A 120 20.13 -11.53 12.51
C ASN A 120 20.53 -10.34 11.64
N PHE A 121 20.70 -10.55 10.32
CA PHE A 121 20.88 -9.50 9.33
C PHE A 121 19.69 -8.52 9.35
N THR A 122 18.45 -9.01 9.22
CA THR A 122 17.25 -8.14 9.26
C THR A 122 17.05 -7.43 10.60
N LYS A 123 17.49 -8.03 11.71
CA LYS A 123 17.45 -7.40 13.04
C LYS A 123 18.49 -6.28 13.20
N ASN A 124 19.70 -6.44 12.66
CA ASN A 124 20.77 -5.45 12.79
C ASN A 124 20.49 -4.13 12.05
N TYR A 125 19.92 -4.16 10.85
CA TYR A 125 19.57 -2.90 10.14
C TYR A 125 18.58 -2.04 10.91
N ARG A 126 17.66 -2.67 11.64
CA ARG A 126 16.69 -1.98 12.49
C ARG A 126 17.32 -1.33 13.72
N GLN A 127 18.43 -1.89 14.22
CA GLN A 127 19.20 -1.33 15.32
C GLN A 127 20.13 -0.19 14.87
N GLN A 128 20.66 -0.27 13.64
CA GLN A 128 21.56 0.77 13.10
C GLN A 128 20.84 2.06 12.75
N TYR A 129 19.57 1.99 12.31
CA TYR A 129 18.77 3.17 11.97
C TYR A 129 17.56 3.28 12.89
N ASN A 130 17.71 4.09 13.95
CA ASN A 130 16.66 4.35 14.95
C ASN A 130 15.41 5.06 14.37
N ASN A 131 15.48 5.56 13.12
CA ASN A 131 14.40 6.27 12.45
C ASN A 131 14.26 5.80 10.99
N ILE A 132 13.02 5.51 10.57
CA ILE A 132 12.67 5.12 9.19
C ILE A 132 13.11 6.18 8.19
N GLN A 133 13.05 7.46 8.54
CA GLN A 133 13.48 8.54 7.66
C GLN A 133 15.00 8.53 7.45
N ALA A 134 15.77 8.29 8.51
CA ALA A 134 17.23 8.17 8.41
C ALA A 134 17.62 7.00 7.50
N PHE A 135 16.89 5.87 7.60
CA PHE A 135 17.07 4.74 6.70
C PHE A 135 16.78 5.11 5.24
N LYS A 136 15.64 5.77 4.96
CA LYS A 136 15.29 6.21 3.61
C LYS A 136 16.35 7.13 3.00
N THR A 137 16.84 8.10 3.78
CA THR A 137 17.89 9.01 3.32
C THR A 137 19.21 8.30 3.05
N ALA A 138 19.59 7.33 3.87
CA ALA A 138 20.79 6.53 3.65
C ALA A 138 20.70 5.71 2.36
N VAL A 139 19.58 5.01 2.15
CA VAL A 139 19.34 4.23 0.92
C VAL A 139 19.37 5.13 -0.31
N GLN A 140 18.75 6.31 -0.25
CA GLN A 140 18.76 7.24 -1.37
C GLN A 140 20.18 7.74 -1.67
N ARG A 141 20.97 8.06 -0.64
CA ARG A 141 22.38 8.48 -0.80
C ARG A 141 23.22 7.40 -1.48
N GLU A 142 23.10 6.15 -1.03
CA GLU A 142 23.82 5.02 -1.64
C GLU A 142 23.34 4.73 -3.07
N TRP A 143 22.07 4.97 -3.36
CA TRP A 143 21.55 4.84 -4.72
C TRP A 143 22.13 5.92 -5.65
N ASP A 144 22.20 7.16 -5.17
CA ASP A 144 22.70 8.30 -5.94
C ASP A 144 24.24 8.26 -6.09
N SER A 145 24.96 7.55 -5.21
CA SER A 145 26.41 7.35 -5.30
C SER A 145 26.82 6.27 -6.32
N ILE A 146 25.89 5.41 -6.75
CA ILE A 146 26.18 4.37 -7.76
C ILE A 146 26.48 5.04 -9.11
N SER A 147 27.67 4.77 -9.62
CA SER A 147 28.07 5.25 -10.95
C SER A 147 27.28 4.56 -12.05
N VAL A 148 26.86 5.33 -13.06
CA VAL A 148 26.12 4.83 -14.24
C VAL A 148 26.89 3.74 -15.02
N ASP A 149 28.21 3.67 -14.85
CA ASP A 149 29.04 2.69 -15.53
C ASP A 149 29.02 1.31 -14.88
N GLU A 150 28.69 1.20 -13.59
CA GLU A 150 28.57 -0.09 -12.91
C GLU A 150 27.40 -0.94 -13.44
N PRO A 151 26.17 -0.42 -13.58
CA PRO A 151 25.07 -1.14 -14.22
C PRO A 151 25.40 -1.56 -15.65
N LYS A 152 26.12 -0.72 -16.42
CA LYS A 152 26.53 -1.04 -17.80
C LYS A 152 27.51 -2.22 -17.83
N LYS A 153 28.51 -2.23 -16.93
CA LYS A 153 29.44 -3.35 -16.78
C LYS A 153 28.71 -4.64 -16.36
N LEU A 154 27.76 -4.54 -15.44
CA LEU A 154 26.94 -5.70 -15.02
C LEU A 154 26.05 -6.23 -16.15
N VAL A 155 25.52 -5.38 -17.02
CA VAL A 155 24.75 -5.81 -18.20
C VAL A 155 25.66 -6.49 -19.21
N ALA A 156 26.87 -5.95 -19.42
CA ALA A 156 27.85 -6.53 -20.34
C ALA A 156 28.30 -7.94 -19.92
N THR A 157 28.26 -8.29 -18.63
CA THR A 157 28.64 -9.63 -18.14
C THR A 157 27.47 -10.64 -18.13
N ARG A 158 26.23 -10.22 -18.42
CA ARG A 158 25.06 -11.13 -18.47
C ARG A 158 25.22 -12.30 -19.45
N PRO A 159 25.78 -12.12 -20.67
CA PRO A 159 25.99 -13.23 -21.59
C PRO A 159 26.88 -14.33 -20.99
N ASN A 160 27.89 -13.97 -20.20
CA ASN A 160 28.78 -14.94 -19.55
C ASN A 160 28.02 -15.82 -18.56
N ARG A 161 27.03 -15.27 -17.85
CA ARG A 161 26.15 -16.07 -16.99
C ARG A 161 25.29 -17.05 -17.78
N VAL A 162 24.79 -16.66 -18.95
CA VAL A 162 24.01 -17.56 -19.82
C VAL A 162 24.88 -18.72 -20.33
N VAL A 163 26.13 -18.43 -20.71
CA VAL A 163 27.10 -19.46 -21.12
C VAL A 163 27.37 -20.43 -19.98
N GLU A 164 27.55 -19.94 -18.75
CA GLU A 164 27.78 -20.79 -17.58
C GLU A 164 26.56 -21.66 -17.24
N VAL A 165 25.33 -21.15 -17.38
CA VAL A 165 24.09 -21.94 -17.21
C VAL A 165 24.04 -23.10 -18.21
N ILE A 166 24.42 -22.87 -19.47
CA ILE A 166 24.46 -23.90 -20.50
C ILE A 166 25.51 -24.95 -20.16
N GLN A 167 26.72 -24.53 -19.77
CA GLN A 167 27.80 -25.43 -19.39
C GLN A 167 27.46 -26.30 -18.17
N LYS A 168 26.62 -25.79 -17.26
CA LYS A 168 26.20 -26.49 -16.04
C LYS A 168 24.88 -27.23 -16.17
N ASN A 169 24.35 -27.44 -17.38
CA ASN A 169 23.06 -28.10 -17.61
C ASN A 169 21.92 -27.48 -16.77
N CYS A 170 21.82 -26.15 -16.79
CA CYS A 170 20.85 -25.38 -16.01
C CYS A 170 21.09 -25.35 -14.49
N GLY A 171 22.28 -25.74 -14.00
CA GLY A 171 22.68 -25.65 -12.61
C GLY A 171 23.04 -24.23 -12.12
N GLU A 172 23.35 -24.10 -10.82
CA GLU A 172 23.67 -22.81 -10.20
C GLU A 172 24.97 -22.19 -10.75
N THR A 173 24.87 -20.93 -11.15
CA THR A 173 26.01 -20.11 -11.62
C THR A 173 26.72 -19.46 -10.46
N SER A 174 28.03 -19.23 -10.62
CA SER A 174 28.83 -18.51 -9.64
C SER A 174 28.26 -17.10 -9.39
N ARG A 175 28.27 -16.68 -8.12
CA ARG A 175 27.61 -15.47 -7.63
C ARG A 175 28.53 -14.28 -7.60
#